data_AF-A0A661F717-F1
#
_entry.id   AF-A0A661F717-F1
#
_cell.length_a   1.000
_cell.length_b   1.000
_cell.length_c   1.000
_cell.angle_alpha   90.00
_cell.angle_beta   90.00
_cell.angle_gamma   90.00
#
_symmetry.space_group_name_H-M   'P 1'
#
loop_
_entity.id
_entity.type
_entity.pdbx_description
1 polymer ?
#
loop_
_entity_poly.entity_id
_entity_poly.type
_entity_poly.pdbx_seq_one_letter_code
_entity_poly.pdbx_strand_id
1 'polypeptide(L)'
;MYQDELAQIWHEQKNYFSRLPDDFMADNQGIKKIIFYQRPLKLKKDRIGRCSLEPTKYRAATARLEVQKFRYLQDVNNLEYFERYTDQWLKISEENRQKLIGYFECHEKITVTALKKLLGVDKLTKFNLEAKNLKGNTTACEVRSVLGAVWDNYSEDQRSELVEDLLSIKKKSALKTRLIGCWKLHQSQALQLCLLEFEPGHSNLSLKAINKLLPFLKQGDIYSDARKKAGYGYEIEEIDPQEKLNAPPVTANPIVNKGLHELKRVINAIIKQYGKPTSIRIEMARDLEMNTKRYKENEARQNKNKKENEAAVTAYRSLNLGNYPNHDDKIKYRLWQEQDKRCAYSNKVIPLNGLFTAEVEIDHILPFKKSLDNSYMNKVICFTAENRTKGDRTPKDAWGGNEEKWGQITAAISHWKGLESKVSRFYQTETELSQRDFISSQLNDTRYISKLALEYVSQLGCDVSVTKGYVVSQVRHQWGFNDLIGETDKKERTDHRHHAIDAVVIAATSRSLYKKAVAEIQRNKLKIAPPYPHIRDELNERLKHTIISHAPQRKLSGGLHEETGAGFIERHGGLVYRKNFH
;
A
#
# COMPACT_ATOMS: atom_id res chain seq x y z
N MET A 1 22.81 11.82 -24.27
CA MET A 1 23.76 12.85 -23.82
C MET A 1 25.14 12.26 -23.55
N TYR A 2 25.44 11.68 -22.38
CA TYR A 2 26.81 11.20 -22.09
C TYR A 2 27.33 10.09 -23.02
N GLN A 3 26.45 9.21 -23.53
CA GLN A 3 26.84 8.23 -24.54
C GLN A 3 27.21 8.88 -25.88
N ASP A 4 26.46 9.91 -26.27
CA ASP A 4 26.67 10.66 -27.51
C ASP A 4 27.93 11.53 -27.41
N GLU A 5 28.13 12.19 -26.27
CA GLU A 5 29.33 12.96 -25.95
C GLU A 5 30.57 12.06 -26.00
N LEU A 6 30.56 10.89 -25.35
CA LEU A 6 31.66 9.94 -25.42
C LEU A 6 31.93 9.46 -26.86
N ALA A 7 30.87 9.22 -27.63
CA ALA A 7 30.99 8.83 -29.04
C ALA A 7 31.61 9.95 -29.88
N GLN A 8 31.23 11.20 -29.64
CA GLN A 8 31.76 12.37 -30.33
C GLN A 8 33.22 12.64 -29.95
N ILE A 9 33.56 12.56 -28.66
CA ILE A 9 34.95 12.64 -28.18
C ILE A 9 35.78 11.55 -28.88
N TRP A 10 35.32 10.31 -28.89
CA TRP A 10 36.04 9.22 -29.54
C TRP A 10 36.22 9.44 -31.04
N HIS A 11 35.17 9.94 -31.72
CA HIS A 11 35.24 10.27 -33.14
C HIS A 11 36.29 11.35 -33.43
N GLU A 12 36.31 12.41 -32.62
CA GLU A 12 37.26 13.51 -32.79
C GLU A 12 38.70 13.07 -32.50
N GLN A 13 38.91 12.27 -31.44
CA GLN A 13 40.24 11.77 -31.07
C GLN A 13 40.85 10.85 -32.15
N LYS A 14 40.03 10.14 -32.95
CA LYS A 14 40.53 9.34 -34.08
C LYS A 14 41.26 10.18 -35.14
N ASN A 15 40.96 11.47 -35.24
CA ASN A 15 41.62 12.36 -36.19
C ASN A 15 43.04 12.75 -35.75
N TYR A 16 43.32 12.72 -34.43
CA TYR A 16 44.61 13.16 -33.87
C TYR A 16 45.54 12.01 -33.47
N PHE A 17 45.02 10.80 -33.27
CA PHE A 17 45.81 9.66 -32.81
C PHE A 17 45.77 8.52 -33.84
N SER A 18 46.94 8.15 -34.37
CA SER A 18 47.11 7.07 -35.34
C SER A 18 46.89 5.66 -34.77
N ARG A 19 46.92 5.51 -33.44
CA ARG A 19 46.71 4.24 -32.74
C ARG A 19 45.77 4.41 -31.56
N LEU A 20 44.52 4.01 -31.73
CA LEU A 20 43.52 3.90 -30.68
C LEU A 20 43.10 2.43 -30.52
N PRO A 21 42.83 1.94 -29.29
CA PRO A 21 42.40 0.56 -29.10
C PRO A 21 41.03 0.30 -29.76
N ASP A 22 40.96 -0.73 -30.61
CA ASP A 22 39.74 -1.06 -31.37
C ASP A 22 38.58 -1.51 -30.47
N ASP A 23 38.91 -2.07 -29.31
CA ASP A 23 37.96 -2.58 -28.32
C ASP A 23 37.52 -1.53 -27.29
N PHE A 24 38.12 -0.33 -27.28
CA PHE A 24 37.82 0.73 -26.31
C PHE A 24 36.33 1.08 -26.28
N MET A 25 35.68 1.12 -27.45
CA MET A 25 34.24 1.40 -27.60
C MET A 25 33.37 0.15 -27.69
N ALA A 26 33.91 -1.04 -27.42
CA ALA A 26 33.15 -2.29 -27.46
C ALA A 26 32.13 -2.39 -26.32
N ASP A 27 30.89 -2.75 -26.66
CA ASP A 27 29.76 -2.79 -25.70
C ASP A 27 29.96 -3.83 -24.58
N ASN A 28 30.81 -4.84 -24.79
CA ASN A 28 30.98 -5.98 -23.88
C ASN A 28 32.29 -6.00 -23.07
N GLN A 29 33.26 -5.14 -23.39
CA GLN A 29 34.60 -5.19 -22.78
C GLN A 29 35.37 -3.87 -22.73
N GLY A 30 34.86 -2.78 -23.32
CA GLY A 30 35.51 -1.46 -23.32
C GLY A 30 34.96 -0.46 -22.30
N ILE A 31 35.33 0.82 -22.47
CA ILE A 31 34.94 1.93 -21.59
C ILE A 31 33.41 2.12 -21.55
N LYS A 32 32.72 1.82 -22.66
CA LYS A 32 31.24 1.88 -22.71
C LYS A 32 30.62 0.98 -21.67
N LYS A 33 31.14 -0.23 -21.50
CA LYS A 33 30.69 -1.13 -20.44
C LYS A 33 31.03 -0.55 -19.09
N ILE A 34 32.25 -0.06 -18.86
CA ILE A 34 32.66 0.46 -17.55
C ILE A 34 31.76 1.62 -17.09
N ILE A 35 31.47 2.58 -17.98
CA ILE A 35 30.70 3.79 -17.64
C ILE A 35 29.20 3.52 -17.60
N PHE A 36 28.66 2.76 -18.57
CA PHE A 36 27.21 2.63 -18.75
C PHE A 36 26.63 1.30 -18.28
N TYR A 37 27.46 0.31 -17.93
CA TYR A 37 26.95 -0.92 -17.35
C TYR A 37 26.36 -0.63 -15.97
N GLN A 38 25.06 -0.87 -15.86
CA GLN A 38 24.38 -0.93 -14.59
C GLN A 38 23.92 -2.37 -14.39
N ARG A 39 24.18 -2.92 -13.19
CA ARG A 39 23.65 -4.23 -12.85
C ARG A 39 22.13 -4.17 -12.98
N PRO A 40 21.50 -5.09 -13.74
CA PRO A 40 20.06 -5.10 -13.86
C PRO A 40 19.44 -5.26 -12.47
N LEU A 41 18.40 -4.48 -12.18
CA LEU A 41 17.63 -4.63 -10.95
C LEU A 41 17.12 -6.08 -10.88
N LYS A 42 17.71 -6.89 -9.98
CA LYS A 42 17.24 -8.26 -9.76
C LYS A 42 15.90 -8.19 -9.05
N LEU A 43 14.81 -8.33 -9.81
CA LEU A 43 13.52 -8.75 -9.28
C LEU A 43 13.68 -10.16 -8.69
N LYS A 44 14.01 -10.16 -7.40
CA LYS A 44 14.19 -11.33 -6.56
C LYS A 44 12.86 -12.09 -6.47
N LYS A 45 12.78 -13.30 -7.05
CA LYS A 45 11.56 -14.15 -7.03
C LYS A 45 11.05 -14.39 -5.60
N ASP A 46 11.97 -14.41 -4.63
CA ASP A 46 11.71 -14.48 -3.19
C ASP A 46 10.90 -13.31 -2.62
N ARG A 47 10.84 -12.16 -3.30
CA ARG A 47 9.99 -11.03 -2.90
C ARG A 47 8.54 -11.16 -3.37
N ILE A 48 8.23 -12.12 -4.25
CA ILE A 48 6.86 -12.40 -4.65
C ILE A 48 6.17 -13.11 -3.49
N GLY A 49 5.00 -12.61 -3.09
CA GLY A 49 4.21 -13.23 -2.03
C GLY A 49 3.82 -14.68 -2.34
N ARG A 50 3.63 -15.48 -1.29
CA ARG A 50 3.11 -16.86 -1.41
C ARG A 50 1.60 -16.87 -1.63
N CYS A 51 1.11 -17.90 -2.29
CA CYS A 51 -0.31 -18.12 -2.52
C CYS A 51 -1.02 -18.48 -1.21
N SER A 52 -2.21 -17.91 -0.99
CA SER A 52 -3.01 -18.19 0.21
C SER A 52 -3.62 -19.59 0.27
N LEU A 53 -3.77 -20.27 -0.87
CA LEU A 53 -4.33 -21.64 -0.96
C LEU A 53 -3.26 -22.71 -1.14
N GLU A 54 -2.09 -22.34 -1.67
CA GLU A 54 -0.95 -23.24 -1.93
C GLU A 54 0.33 -22.55 -1.42
N PRO A 55 0.59 -22.53 -0.09
CA PRO A 55 1.63 -21.70 0.53
C PRO A 55 3.06 -21.95 0.02
N THR A 56 3.32 -23.12 -0.55
CA THR A 56 4.62 -23.46 -1.16
C THR A 56 4.86 -22.78 -2.51
N LYS A 57 3.79 -22.29 -3.17
CA LYS A 57 3.85 -21.69 -4.51
C LYS A 57 3.79 -20.16 -4.46
N TYR A 58 4.49 -19.54 -5.41
CA TYR A 58 4.44 -18.09 -5.60
C TYR A 58 3.13 -17.67 -6.29
N ARG A 59 2.69 -16.44 -5.99
CA ARG A 59 1.57 -15.79 -6.67
C ARG A 59 1.83 -15.61 -8.17
N ALA A 60 0.81 -15.80 -9.00
CA ALA A 60 0.90 -15.65 -10.45
C ALA A 60 0.89 -14.16 -10.87
N ALA A 61 1.60 -13.82 -11.94
CA ALA A 61 1.59 -12.47 -12.50
C ALA A 61 0.19 -12.09 -13.02
N THR A 62 -0.25 -10.85 -12.79
CA THR A 62 -1.58 -10.39 -13.20
C THR A 62 -1.80 -10.51 -14.71
N ALA A 63 -0.77 -10.27 -15.51
CA ALA A 63 -0.81 -10.33 -16.96
C ALA A 63 -0.99 -11.74 -17.57
N ARG A 64 -0.92 -12.81 -16.79
CA ARG A 64 -1.16 -14.16 -17.33
C ARG A 64 -2.63 -14.32 -17.75
N LEU A 65 -2.87 -14.97 -18.88
CA LEU A 65 -4.23 -15.15 -19.42
C LEU A 65 -5.13 -15.90 -18.43
N GLU A 66 -4.61 -16.91 -17.74
CA GLU A 66 -5.36 -17.68 -16.74
C GLU A 66 -5.78 -16.79 -15.57
N VAL A 67 -4.94 -15.82 -15.19
CA VAL A 67 -5.23 -14.84 -14.14
C VAL A 67 -6.27 -13.82 -14.60
N GLN A 68 -6.18 -13.35 -15.85
CA GLN A 68 -7.16 -12.46 -16.47
C GLN A 68 -8.54 -13.15 -16.54
N LYS A 69 -8.59 -14.41 -17.01
CA LYS A 69 -9.78 -15.27 -17.03
C LYS A 69 -10.35 -15.48 -15.64
N PHE A 70 -9.50 -15.83 -14.68
CA PHE A 70 -9.90 -16.00 -13.28
C PHE A 70 -10.53 -14.72 -12.70
N ARG A 71 -9.97 -13.55 -13.00
CA ARG A 71 -10.48 -12.25 -12.55
C ARG A 71 -11.86 -11.97 -13.13
N TYR A 72 -12.00 -12.01 -14.46
CA TYR A 72 -13.28 -11.63 -15.05
C TYR A 72 -14.38 -12.68 -14.85
N LEU A 73 -14.06 -13.98 -14.78
CA LEU A 73 -15.07 -15.00 -14.51
C LEU A 73 -15.69 -14.84 -13.13
N GLN A 74 -14.90 -14.42 -12.14
CA GLN A 74 -15.46 -14.02 -10.84
C GLN A 74 -16.40 -12.81 -10.96
N ASP A 75 -16.05 -11.83 -11.79
CA ASP A 75 -16.90 -10.65 -11.99
C ASP A 75 -18.21 -11.03 -12.70
N VAL A 76 -18.14 -11.86 -13.73
CA VAL A 76 -19.30 -12.35 -14.48
C VAL A 76 -20.20 -13.23 -13.61
N ASN A 77 -19.64 -14.18 -12.85
CA ASN A 77 -20.44 -15.10 -12.03
C ASN A 77 -21.07 -14.42 -10.80
N ASN A 78 -20.47 -13.33 -10.31
CA ASN A 78 -21.05 -12.51 -9.25
C ASN A 78 -21.98 -11.41 -9.79
N LEU A 79 -22.12 -11.24 -11.11
CA LEU A 79 -22.94 -10.19 -11.67
C LEU A 79 -24.43 -10.53 -11.45
N GLU A 80 -25.14 -9.58 -10.85
CA GLU A 80 -26.58 -9.66 -10.65
C GLU A 80 -27.21 -8.34 -11.09
N TYR A 81 -28.45 -8.43 -11.57
CA TYR A 81 -29.23 -7.26 -11.94
C TYR A 81 -30.46 -7.14 -11.04
N PHE A 82 -30.88 -5.91 -10.77
CA PHE A 82 -32.02 -5.64 -9.92
C PHE A 82 -33.30 -5.63 -10.75
N GLU A 83 -34.19 -6.59 -10.48
CA GLU A 83 -35.50 -6.69 -11.12
C GLU A 83 -36.52 -5.86 -10.34
N ARG A 84 -37.11 -4.86 -11.01
CA ARG A 84 -37.97 -3.87 -10.35
C ARG A 84 -39.35 -4.43 -9.99
N TYR A 85 -39.84 -5.40 -10.76
CA TYR A 85 -41.17 -5.98 -10.53
C TYR A 85 -41.20 -6.90 -9.31
N THR A 86 -40.11 -7.63 -9.07
CA THR A 86 -40.00 -8.57 -7.94
C THR A 86 -39.23 -8.00 -6.75
N ASP A 87 -38.65 -6.80 -6.89
CA ASP A 87 -37.80 -6.12 -5.89
C ASP A 87 -36.62 -6.99 -5.43
N GLN A 88 -36.04 -7.75 -6.36
CA GLN A 88 -35.00 -8.76 -6.07
C GLN A 88 -33.80 -8.64 -7.00
N TRP A 89 -32.64 -9.03 -6.47
CA TRP A 89 -31.44 -9.26 -7.26
C TRP A 89 -31.51 -10.63 -7.92
N LEU A 90 -31.49 -10.65 -9.25
CA LEU A 90 -31.54 -11.86 -10.04
C LEU A 90 -30.17 -12.14 -10.67
N LYS A 91 -29.84 -13.43 -10.75
CA LYS A 91 -28.64 -13.92 -11.43
C LYS A 91 -28.79 -13.80 -12.94
N ILE A 92 -27.67 -13.59 -13.63
CA ILE A 92 -27.64 -13.60 -15.08
C ILE A 92 -27.88 -15.02 -15.60
N SER A 93 -28.73 -15.16 -16.63
CA SER A 93 -28.99 -16.45 -17.29
C SER A 93 -27.72 -17.01 -17.95
N GLU A 94 -27.65 -18.33 -18.12
CA GLU A 94 -26.47 -18.98 -18.71
C GLU A 94 -26.17 -18.48 -20.13
N GLU A 95 -27.19 -18.23 -20.95
CA GLU A 95 -27.01 -17.67 -22.29
C GLU A 95 -26.34 -16.28 -22.25
N ASN A 96 -26.85 -15.40 -21.39
CA ASN A 96 -26.31 -14.06 -21.21
C ASN A 96 -24.92 -14.08 -20.56
N ARG A 97 -24.67 -15.06 -19.70
CA ARG A 97 -23.35 -15.31 -19.10
C ARG A 97 -22.32 -15.64 -20.18
N GLN A 98 -22.65 -16.50 -21.15
CA GLN A 98 -21.74 -16.80 -22.27
C GLN A 98 -21.46 -15.57 -23.14
N LYS A 99 -22.48 -14.73 -23.41
CA LYS A 99 -22.30 -13.44 -24.10
C LYS A 99 -21.34 -12.52 -23.34
N LEU A 100 -21.49 -12.43 -22.01
CA LEU A 100 -20.59 -11.67 -21.15
C LEU A 100 -19.17 -12.20 -21.19
N ILE A 101 -18.97 -13.51 -21.08
CA ILE A 101 -17.62 -14.12 -21.16
C ILE A 101 -16.93 -13.74 -22.47
N GLY A 102 -17.61 -13.89 -23.61
CA GLY A 102 -17.08 -13.48 -24.90
C GLY A 102 -16.76 -11.99 -24.99
N TYR A 103 -17.61 -11.14 -24.39
CA TYR A 103 -17.38 -9.69 -24.35
C TYR A 103 -16.16 -9.32 -23.51
N PHE A 104 -16.03 -9.88 -22.30
CA PHE A 104 -14.88 -9.64 -21.41
C PHE A 104 -13.57 -10.19 -21.99
N GLU A 105 -13.60 -11.29 -22.74
CA GLU A 105 -12.40 -11.82 -23.40
C GLU A 105 -11.86 -10.88 -24.50
N CYS A 106 -12.73 -10.05 -25.08
CA CYS A 106 -12.40 -9.22 -26.23
C CYS A 106 -12.23 -7.72 -25.94
N HIS A 107 -12.58 -7.26 -24.73
CA HIS A 107 -12.54 -5.84 -24.37
C HIS A 107 -11.72 -5.61 -23.09
N GLU A 108 -10.82 -4.62 -23.12
CA GLU A 108 -9.99 -4.28 -21.95
C GLU A 108 -10.80 -3.66 -20.80
N LYS A 109 -11.67 -2.70 -21.11
CA LYS A 109 -12.47 -1.93 -20.15
C LYS A 109 -13.94 -2.24 -20.35
N ILE A 110 -14.61 -2.62 -19.26
CA ILE A 110 -16.01 -3.01 -19.30
C ILE A 110 -16.84 -1.93 -18.62
N THR A 111 -17.72 -1.29 -19.37
CA THR A 111 -18.61 -0.24 -18.85
C THR A 111 -19.99 -0.79 -18.56
N VAL A 112 -20.64 -0.28 -17.51
CA VAL A 112 -22.02 -0.65 -17.17
C VAL A 112 -22.97 -0.40 -18.35
N THR A 113 -22.75 0.68 -19.10
CA THR A 113 -23.53 1.00 -20.31
C THR A 113 -23.40 -0.09 -21.38
N ALA A 114 -22.19 -0.61 -21.60
CA ALA A 114 -21.97 -1.70 -22.55
C ALA A 114 -22.62 -3.01 -22.07
N LEU A 115 -22.55 -3.32 -20.77
CA LEU A 115 -23.22 -4.47 -20.17
C LEU A 115 -24.73 -4.41 -20.36
N LYS A 116 -25.36 -3.25 -20.09
CA LYS A 116 -26.79 -3.03 -20.29
C LYS A 116 -27.21 -3.29 -21.73
N LYS A 117 -26.44 -2.73 -22.68
CA LYS A 117 -26.68 -2.93 -24.11
C LYS A 117 -26.55 -4.40 -24.53
N LEU A 118 -25.51 -5.08 -24.05
CA LEU A 118 -25.26 -6.48 -24.38
C LEU A 118 -26.35 -7.43 -23.84
N LEU A 119 -26.86 -7.13 -22.65
CA LEU A 119 -27.89 -7.93 -21.98
C LEU A 119 -29.32 -7.55 -22.42
N GLY A 120 -29.49 -6.50 -23.20
CA GLY A 120 -30.81 -6.02 -23.64
C GLY A 120 -31.69 -5.48 -22.51
N VAL A 121 -31.08 -5.04 -21.40
CA VAL A 121 -31.81 -4.51 -20.23
C VAL A 121 -31.96 -2.98 -20.30
N ASP A 122 -32.98 -2.47 -19.63
CA ASP A 122 -33.25 -1.03 -19.57
C ASP A 122 -32.09 -0.24 -18.93
N LYS A 123 -31.99 1.05 -19.28
CA LYS A 123 -30.94 1.94 -18.76
C LYS A 123 -31.03 2.13 -17.25
N LEU A 124 -32.22 2.06 -16.66
CA LEU A 124 -32.47 2.24 -15.22
C LEU A 124 -32.22 0.97 -14.40
N THR A 125 -32.06 -0.19 -15.05
CA THR A 125 -31.73 -1.45 -14.35
C THR A 125 -30.39 -1.30 -13.63
N LYS A 126 -30.34 -1.67 -12.35
CA LYS A 126 -29.11 -1.57 -11.55
C LYS A 126 -28.34 -2.89 -11.57
N PHE A 127 -27.02 -2.80 -11.55
CA PHE A 127 -26.14 -3.95 -11.28
C PHE A 127 -25.49 -3.83 -9.91
N ASN A 128 -25.20 -4.97 -9.28
CA ASN A 128 -24.53 -5.00 -7.97
C ASN A 128 -23.06 -4.54 -8.04
N LEU A 129 -22.43 -4.61 -9.22
CA LEU A 129 -21.04 -4.26 -9.47
C LEU A 129 -20.81 -2.90 -10.15
N GLU A 130 -21.80 -1.99 -10.19
CA GLU A 130 -21.67 -0.70 -10.92
C GLU A 130 -20.52 0.20 -10.45
N ALA A 131 -20.16 0.15 -9.15
CA ALA A 131 -19.06 0.93 -8.59
C ALA A 131 -17.67 0.31 -8.90
N LYS A 132 -17.62 -0.96 -9.28
CA LYS A 132 -16.38 -1.70 -9.55
C LYS A 132 -15.79 -1.26 -10.90
N ASN A 133 -14.46 -1.18 -10.98
CA ASN A 133 -13.79 -1.03 -12.27
C ASN A 133 -13.66 -2.40 -12.93
N LEU A 134 -14.64 -2.77 -13.73
CA LEU A 134 -14.67 -4.05 -14.42
C LEU A 134 -13.64 -4.06 -15.56
N LYS A 135 -12.77 -5.07 -15.54
CA LYS A 135 -11.72 -5.27 -16.54
C LYS A 135 -11.92 -6.62 -17.20
N GLY A 136 -11.83 -6.64 -18.53
CA GLY A 136 -11.78 -7.88 -19.28
C GLY A 136 -10.34 -8.40 -19.38
N ASN A 137 -10.07 -9.15 -20.44
CA ASN A 137 -8.77 -9.74 -20.72
C ASN A 137 -7.84 -8.72 -21.40
N THR A 138 -7.29 -7.82 -20.60
CA THR A 138 -6.44 -6.71 -21.10
C THR A 138 -5.23 -7.23 -21.87
N THR A 139 -4.61 -8.31 -21.39
CA THR A 139 -3.44 -8.91 -22.05
C THR A 139 -3.81 -9.49 -23.41
N ALA A 140 -4.91 -10.21 -23.54
CA ALA A 140 -5.35 -10.71 -24.84
C ALA A 140 -5.66 -9.57 -25.81
N CYS A 141 -6.30 -8.49 -25.36
CA CYS A 141 -6.54 -7.30 -26.19
C CYS A 141 -5.24 -6.65 -26.68
N GLU A 142 -4.25 -6.47 -25.80
CA GLU A 142 -2.95 -5.89 -26.15
C GLU A 142 -2.21 -6.75 -27.18
N VAL A 143 -2.16 -8.08 -26.99
CA VAL A 143 -1.49 -8.98 -27.94
C VAL A 143 -2.27 -9.06 -29.27
N ARG A 144 -3.60 -9.14 -29.21
CA ARG A 144 -4.45 -9.14 -30.41
C ARG A 144 -4.30 -7.85 -31.21
N SER A 145 -4.06 -6.70 -30.58
CA SER A 145 -3.85 -5.44 -31.29
C SER A 145 -2.63 -5.46 -32.24
N VAL A 146 -1.65 -6.32 -31.96
CA VAL A 146 -0.43 -6.51 -32.77
C VAL A 146 -0.57 -7.66 -33.77
N LEU A 147 -1.19 -8.76 -33.35
CA LEU A 147 -1.26 -10.00 -34.14
C LEU A 147 -2.52 -10.15 -34.99
N GLY A 148 -3.60 -9.43 -34.66
CA GLY A 148 -4.89 -9.52 -35.36
C GLY A 148 -5.39 -10.96 -35.48
N ALA A 149 -5.75 -11.37 -36.69
CA ALA A 149 -6.27 -12.71 -36.98
C ALA A 149 -5.32 -13.86 -36.60
N VAL A 150 -4.01 -13.63 -36.58
CA VAL A 150 -3.02 -14.65 -36.17
C VAL A 150 -3.28 -15.09 -34.73
N TRP A 151 -3.62 -14.15 -33.85
CA TRP A 151 -3.95 -14.44 -32.46
C TRP A 151 -5.22 -15.29 -32.34
N ASP A 152 -6.25 -14.95 -33.14
CA ASP A 152 -7.53 -15.64 -33.10
C ASP A 152 -7.45 -17.07 -33.65
N ASN A 153 -6.48 -17.35 -34.52
CA ASN A 153 -6.19 -18.71 -35.02
C ASN A 153 -5.39 -19.58 -34.04
N TYR A 154 -4.76 -19.00 -33.02
CA TYR A 154 -4.08 -19.79 -32.00
C TYR A 154 -5.07 -20.49 -31.06
N SER A 155 -4.74 -21.74 -30.70
CA SER A 155 -5.40 -22.49 -29.62
C SER A 155 -5.22 -21.82 -28.25
N GLU A 156 -6.03 -22.19 -27.26
CA GLU A 156 -5.88 -21.65 -25.89
C GLU A 156 -4.48 -21.91 -25.31
N ASP A 157 -3.88 -23.06 -25.60
CA ASP A 157 -2.56 -23.45 -25.14
C ASP A 157 -1.48 -22.59 -25.82
N GLN A 158 -1.54 -22.44 -27.14
CA GLN A 158 -0.62 -21.56 -27.88
C GLN A 158 -0.69 -20.11 -27.41
N ARG A 159 -1.89 -19.58 -27.17
CA ARG A 159 -2.05 -18.22 -26.62
C ARG A 159 -1.39 -18.09 -25.24
N SER A 160 -1.54 -19.10 -24.40
CA SER A 160 -0.97 -19.12 -23.04
C SER A 160 0.55 -19.24 -23.07
N GLU A 161 1.10 -20.09 -23.93
CA GLU A 161 2.55 -20.23 -24.14
C GLU A 161 3.19 -18.95 -24.69
N LEU A 162 2.55 -18.31 -25.68
CA LEU A 162 3.06 -17.04 -26.23
C LEU A 162 3.10 -15.97 -25.14
N VAL A 163 2.04 -15.82 -24.35
CA VAL A 163 2.02 -14.86 -23.24
C VAL A 163 3.06 -15.21 -22.18
N GLU A 164 3.29 -16.50 -21.89
CA GLU A 164 4.35 -16.88 -20.96
C GLU A 164 5.75 -16.52 -21.48
N ASP A 165 6.02 -16.66 -22.78
CA ASP A 165 7.26 -16.21 -23.39
C ASP A 165 7.43 -14.69 -23.24
N LEU A 166 6.37 -13.93 -23.53
CA LEU A 166 6.34 -12.46 -23.41
C LEU A 166 6.61 -11.99 -21.97
N LEU A 167 6.16 -12.75 -20.96
CA LEU A 167 6.32 -12.39 -19.54
C LEU A 167 7.65 -12.90 -18.94
N SER A 168 8.13 -14.06 -19.36
CA SER A 168 9.28 -14.73 -18.74
C SER A 168 10.62 -14.28 -19.33
N ILE A 169 10.67 -13.92 -20.62
CA ILE A 169 11.91 -13.56 -21.33
C ILE A 169 12.19 -12.07 -21.20
N LYS A 170 13.00 -11.71 -20.21
CA LYS A 170 13.29 -10.30 -19.87
C LYS A 170 14.14 -9.56 -20.88
N LYS A 171 15.02 -10.26 -21.61
CA LYS A 171 15.94 -9.62 -22.57
C LYS A 171 15.22 -9.44 -23.90
N LYS A 172 14.89 -8.20 -24.27
CA LYS A 172 14.16 -7.87 -25.51
C LYS A 172 14.78 -8.51 -26.77
N SER A 173 16.10 -8.57 -26.89
CA SER A 173 16.75 -9.21 -28.04
C SER A 173 16.59 -10.74 -28.06
N ALA A 174 16.58 -11.39 -26.89
CA ALA A 174 16.31 -12.82 -26.80
C ALA A 174 14.84 -13.12 -27.11
N LEU A 175 13.91 -12.29 -26.60
CA LEU A 175 12.49 -12.40 -26.90
C LEU A 175 12.21 -12.23 -28.40
N LYS A 176 12.77 -11.18 -29.04
CA LYS A 176 12.66 -10.98 -30.49
C LYS A 176 13.11 -12.21 -31.28
N THR A 177 14.25 -12.78 -30.91
CA THR A 177 14.80 -13.98 -31.57
C THR A 177 13.84 -15.17 -31.43
N ARG A 178 13.25 -15.37 -30.25
CA ARG A 178 12.28 -16.45 -30.02
C ARG A 178 10.97 -16.24 -30.78
N LEU A 179 10.46 -15.00 -30.85
CA LEU A 179 9.24 -14.66 -31.60
C LEU A 179 9.40 -14.91 -33.10
N ILE A 180 10.55 -14.59 -33.68
CA ILE A 180 10.82 -14.85 -35.11
C ILE A 180 11.12 -16.33 -35.35
N GLY A 181 11.95 -16.94 -34.50
CA GLY A 181 12.43 -18.31 -34.70
C GLY A 181 11.38 -19.38 -34.43
N CYS A 182 10.71 -19.30 -33.27
CA CYS A 182 9.76 -20.31 -32.80
C CYS A 182 8.33 -19.99 -33.26
N TRP A 183 7.88 -18.76 -33.03
CA TRP A 183 6.50 -18.34 -33.37
C TRP A 183 6.32 -17.93 -34.84
N LYS A 184 7.42 -17.87 -35.61
CA LYS A 184 7.43 -17.53 -37.04
C LYS A 184 6.76 -16.18 -37.35
N LEU A 185 6.83 -15.24 -36.41
CA LEU A 185 6.24 -13.91 -36.56
C LEU A 185 7.11 -13.02 -37.43
N HIS A 186 6.47 -12.11 -38.18
CA HIS A 186 7.19 -11.11 -38.96
C HIS A 186 7.99 -10.16 -38.05
N GLN A 187 9.11 -9.64 -38.55
CA GLN A 187 10.02 -8.79 -37.76
C GLN A 187 9.33 -7.56 -37.15
N SER A 188 8.40 -6.92 -37.88
CA SER A 188 7.65 -5.77 -37.36
C SER A 188 6.75 -6.15 -36.17
N GLN A 189 6.02 -7.25 -36.28
CA GLN A 189 5.16 -7.77 -35.19
C GLN A 189 5.99 -8.17 -33.98
N ALA A 190 7.11 -8.86 -34.19
CA ALA A 190 8.02 -9.25 -33.10
C ALA A 190 8.58 -8.02 -32.35
N LEU A 191 8.92 -6.95 -33.08
CA LEU A 191 9.36 -5.69 -32.46
C LEU A 191 8.25 -5.02 -31.65
N GLN A 192 7.03 -4.94 -32.22
CA GLN A 192 5.88 -4.37 -31.52
C GLN A 192 5.52 -5.17 -30.26
N LEU A 193 5.53 -6.50 -30.32
CA LEU A 193 5.32 -7.36 -29.15
C LEU A 193 6.38 -7.15 -28.06
N CYS A 194 7.64 -6.92 -28.43
CA CYS A 194 8.72 -6.61 -27.47
C CYS A 194 8.56 -5.23 -26.80
N LEU A 195 7.72 -4.35 -27.35
CA LEU A 195 7.41 -3.02 -26.84
C LEU A 195 6.11 -2.97 -26.04
N LEU A 196 5.31 -4.05 -26.07
CA LEU A 196 4.10 -4.11 -25.26
C LEU A 196 4.44 -4.01 -23.77
N GLU A 197 3.62 -3.24 -23.06
CA GLU A 197 3.62 -3.17 -21.61
C GLU A 197 2.38 -3.88 -21.10
N PHE A 198 2.55 -4.83 -20.19
CA PHE A 198 1.44 -5.58 -19.60
C PHE A 198 1.09 -5.10 -18.20
N GLU A 199 -0.14 -5.40 -17.75
CA GLU A 199 -0.63 -5.03 -16.42
C GLU A 199 0.31 -5.52 -15.30
N PRO A 200 0.89 -4.60 -14.50
CA PRO A 200 1.83 -4.97 -13.46
C PRO A 200 1.12 -5.60 -12.25
N GLY A 201 1.88 -6.39 -11.49
CA GLY A 201 1.45 -6.97 -10.21
C GLY A 201 1.24 -8.48 -10.26
N HIS A 202 0.72 -9.00 -9.16
CA HIS A 202 0.47 -10.43 -8.98
C HIS A 202 -0.91 -10.65 -8.37
N SER A 203 -1.54 -11.76 -8.74
CA SER A 203 -2.75 -12.26 -8.10
C SER A 203 -2.50 -12.63 -6.64
N ASN A 204 -3.56 -12.81 -5.85
CA ASN A 204 -3.45 -13.39 -4.51
C ASN A 204 -3.18 -14.91 -4.55
N LEU A 205 -3.43 -15.54 -5.71
CA LEU A 205 -3.30 -16.99 -5.90
C LEU A 205 -2.15 -17.35 -6.84
N SER A 206 -1.64 -18.58 -6.68
CA SER A 206 -0.68 -19.18 -7.61
C SER A 206 -1.39 -19.66 -8.86
N LEU A 207 -0.62 -19.86 -9.93
CA LEU A 207 -1.15 -20.43 -11.18
C LEU A 207 -1.79 -21.81 -10.94
N LYS A 208 -1.15 -22.65 -10.13
CA LYS A 208 -1.66 -23.98 -9.76
C LYS A 208 -3.04 -23.90 -9.11
N ALA A 209 -3.21 -22.99 -8.16
CA ALA A 209 -4.50 -22.79 -7.50
C ALA A 209 -5.55 -22.26 -8.48
N ILE A 210 -5.18 -21.30 -9.33
CA ILE A 210 -6.08 -20.73 -10.34
C ILE A 210 -6.54 -21.79 -11.34
N ASN A 211 -5.63 -22.63 -11.86
CA ASN A 211 -5.97 -23.68 -12.82
C ASN A 211 -6.91 -24.74 -12.24
N LYS A 212 -6.85 -25.01 -10.92
CA LYS A 212 -7.85 -25.86 -10.25
C LYS A 212 -9.22 -25.20 -10.09
N LEU A 213 -9.26 -23.86 -9.96
CA LEU A 213 -10.51 -23.10 -9.75
C LEU A 213 -11.22 -22.78 -11.07
N LEU A 214 -10.47 -22.54 -12.14
CA LEU A 214 -10.99 -22.10 -13.44
C LEU A 214 -12.09 -23.01 -14.02
N PRO A 215 -12.00 -24.36 -13.97
CA PRO A 215 -13.05 -25.23 -14.49
C PRO A 215 -14.42 -24.96 -13.84
N PHE A 216 -14.45 -24.80 -12.52
CA PHE A 216 -15.69 -24.53 -11.77
C PHE A 216 -16.23 -23.12 -12.03
N LEU A 217 -15.34 -22.12 -12.14
CA LEU A 217 -15.73 -20.77 -12.53
C LEU A 217 -16.29 -20.74 -13.97
N LYS A 218 -15.75 -21.54 -14.89
CA LYS A 218 -16.28 -21.70 -16.26
C LYS A 218 -17.67 -22.37 -16.27
N GLN A 219 -18.01 -23.17 -15.27
CA GLN A 219 -19.34 -23.76 -15.08
C GLN A 219 -20.36 -22.80 -14.43
N GLY A 220 -19.94 -21.62 -13.97
CA GLY A 220 -20.82 -20.61 -13.38
C GLY A 220 -20.77 -20.51 -11.86
N ASP A 221 -19.93 -21.31 -11.19
CA ASP A 221 -19.78 -21.23 -9.74
C ASP A 221 -19.17 -19.88 -9.32
N ILE A 222 -19.65 -19.32 -8.21
CA ILE A 222 -18.98 -18.20 -7.56
C ILE A 222 -17.69 -18.67 -6.87
N TYR A 223 -16.79 -17.74 -6.56
CA TYR A 223 -15.47 -18.08 -6.00
C TYR A 223 -15.53 -18.99 -4.76
N SER A 224 -16.47 -18.76 -3.84
CA SER A 224 -16.62 -19.58 -2.63
C SER A 224 -16.91 -21.05 -2.94
N ASP A 225 -17.75 -21.28 -3.96
CA ASP A 225 -18.22 -22.62 -4.33
C ASP A 225 -17.18 -23.34 -5.16
N ALA A 226 -16.59 -22.64 -6.14
CA ALA A 226 -15.45 -23.12 -6.91
C ALA A 226 -14.27 -23.50 -5.99
N ARG A 227 -14.03 -22.70 -4.94
CA ARG A 227 -13.00 -22.97 -3.94
C ARG A 227 -13.26 -24.28 -3.18
N LYS A 228 -14.49 -24.50 -2.71
CA LYS A 228 -14.87 -25.76 -2.02
C LYS A 228 -14.73 -26.96 -2.96
N LYS A 229 -15.28 -26.89 -4.17
CA LYS A 229 -15.22 -27.97 -5.17
C LYS A 229 -13.79 -28.30 -5.62
N ALA A 230 -12.90 -27.30 -5.63
CA ALA A 230 -11.48 -27.48 -5.93
C ALA A 230 -10.66 -28.09 -4.77
N GLY A 231 -11.29 -28.46 -3.66
CA GLY A 231 -10.63 -29.05 -2.49
C GLY A 231 -9.92 -28.03 -1.59
N TYR A 232 -10.28 -26.75 -1.69
CA TYR A 232 -9.74 -25.69 -0.81
C TYR A 232 -10.78 -25.25 0.21
N GLY A 233 -11.37 -26.20 0.94
CA GLY A 233 -12.43 -25.95 1.92
C GLY A 233 -12.10 -24.85 2.94
N TYR A 234 -13.12 -24.43 3.69
CA TYR A 234 -12.94 -23.61 4.88
C TYR A 234 -12.74 -24.54 6.07
N GLU A 235 -11.70 -25.38 6.00
CA GLU A 235 -11.32 -26.20 7.14
C GLU A 235 -10.85 -25.23 8.23
N ILE A 236 -11.58 -25.21 9.35
CA ILE A 236 -11.05 -24.69 10.59
C ILE A 236 -10.05 -25.76 11.00
N GLU A 237 -8.75 -25.48 10.88
CA GLU A 237 -7.76 -26.36 11.49
C GLU A 237 -8.17 -26.50 12.96
N GLU A 238 -8.49 -27.73 13.39
CA GLU A 238 -8.65 -28.02 14.81
C GLU A 238 -7.29 -27.77 15.44
N ILE A 239 -7.14 -26.61 16.07
CA ILE A 239 -5.89 -26.26 16.72
C ILE A 239 -5.83 -27.10 17.98
N ASP A 240 -4.90 -28.05 18.02
CA ASP A 240 -4.57 -28.77 19.25
C ASP A 240 -4.15 -27.73 20.32
N PRO A 241 -4.93 -27.56 21.41
CA PRO A 241 -4.71 -26.48 22.35
C PRO A 241 -3.32 -26.59 22.99
N GLN A 242 -2.47 -25.60 22.73
CA GLN A 242 -1.14 -25.59 23.33
C GLN A 242 -1.21 -25.22 24.83
N GLU A 243 -0.31 -25.81 25.61
CA GLU A 243 -0.12 -25.45 27.04
C GLU A 243 0.52 -24.07 27.22
N LYS A 244 1.34 -23.64 26.25
CA LYS A 244 1.99 -22.33 26.22
C LYS A 244 2.17 -21.85 24.79
N LEU A 245 2.33 -20.55 24.60
CA LEU A 245 2.58 -19.99 23.27
C LEU A 245 4.00 -20.31 22.78
N ASN A 246 4.09 -20.85 21.56
CA ASN A 246 5.33 -21.16 20.86
C ASN A 246 6.00 -19.92 20.24
N ALA A 247 6.82 -20.05 19.19
CA ALA A 247 7.37 -18.87 18.52
C ALA A 247 6.26 -18.20 17.67
N PRO A 248 6.11 -16.86 17.72
CA PRO A 248 5.11 -16.18 16.90
C PRO A 248 5.50 -16.24 15.41
N PRO A 249 4.52 -16.06 14.51
CA PRO A 249 4.80 -16.02 13.07
C PRO A 249 5.75 -14.86 12.73
N VAL A 250 6.73 -15.14 11.87
CA VAL A 250 7.69 -14.13 11.41
C VAL A 250 7.06 -13.31 10.29
N THR A 251 7.00 -12.00 10.50
CA THR A 251 6.55 -11.03 9.50
C THR A 251 7.74 -10.26 8.93
N ALA A 252 7.53 -9.57 7.81
CA ALA A 252 8.53 -8.65 7.27
C ALA A 252 8.71 -7.37 8.11
N ASN A 253 7.81 -7.09 9.05
CA ASN A 253 7.85 -5.89 9.88
C ASN A 253 8.51 -6.19 11.24
N PRO A 254 9.71 -5.66 11.53
CA PRO A 254 10.42 -5.95 12.77
C PRO A 254 9.71 -5.43 14.03
N ILE A 255 8.94 -4.34 13.93
CA ILE A 255 8.17 -3.79 15.06
C ILE A 255 7.06 -4.76 15.46
N VAL A 256 6.34 -5.30 14.47
CA VAL A 256 5.29 -6.31 14.68
C VAL A 256 5.88 -7.58 15.29
N ASN A 257 7.02 -8.04 14.78
CA ASN A 257 7.72 -9.21 15.34
C ASN A 257 8.10 -8.98 16.80
N LYS A 258 8.66 -7.81 17.15
CA LYS A 258 8.98 -7.45 18.53
C LYS A 258 7.72 -7.45 19.40
N GLY A 259 6.64 -6.83 18.94
CA GLY A 259 5.36 -6.80 19.65
C GLY A 259 4.81 -8.20 19.97
N LEU A 260 4.81 -9.12 19.00
CA LEU A 260 4.34 -10.50 19.21
C LEU A 260 5.24 -11.30 20.15
N HIS A 261 6.56 -11.06 20.14
CA HIS A 261 7.49 -11.70 21.07
C HIS A 261 7.29 -11.20 22.51
N GLU A 262 7.08 -9.90 22.71
CA GLU A 262 6.75 -9.38 24.05
C GLU A 262 5.38 -9.89 24.53
N LEU A 263 4.38 -9.97 23.65
CA LEU A 263 3.09 -10.58 23.97
C LEU A 263 3.24 -12.04 24.44
N LYS A 264 4.01 -12.85 23.70
CA LYS A 264 4.35 -14.23 24.08
C LYS A 264 4.97 -14.28 25.48
N ARG A 265 5.95 -13.41 25.76
CA ARG A 265 6.67 -13.40 27.05
C ARG A 265 5.71 -13.13 28.20
N VAL A 266 4.85 -12.12 28.05
CA VAL A 266 3.87 -11.74 29.08
C VAL A 266 2.85 -12.86 29.30
N ILE A 267 2.24 -13.39 28.23
CA ILE A 267 1.23 -14.44 28.36
C ILE A 267 1.84 -15.71 28.97
N ASN A 268 3.01 -16.16 28.51
CA ASN A 268 3.64 -17.35 29.07
C ASN A 268 4.07 -17.16 30.54
N ALA A 269 4.42 -15.94 30.96
CA ALA A 269 4.69 -15.64 32.36
C ALA A 269 3.41 -15.71 33.21
N ILE A 270 2.29 -15.19 32.70
CA ILE A 270 0.97 -15.32 33.34
C ILE A 270 0.58 -16.79 33.46
N ILE A 271 0.72 -17.58 32.38
CA ILE A 271 0.43 -19.02 32.39
C ILE A 271 1.28 -19.75 33.43
N LYS A 272 2.58 -19.44 33.52
CA LYS A 272 3.47 -20.06 34.50
C LYS A 272 3.05 -19.76 35.94
N GLN A 273 2.56 -18.54 36.21
CA GLN A 273 2.24 -18.09 37.57
C GLN A 273 0.82 -18.47 38.01
N TYR A 274 -0.16 -18.41 37.10
CA TYR A 274 -1.59 -18.50 37.42
C TYR A 274 -2.32 -19.61 36.67
N GLY A 275 -1.62 -20.35 35.80
CA GLY A 275 -2.24 -21.32 34.91
C GLY A 275 -2.87 -20.68 33.66
N LYS A 276 -3.46 -21.52 32.84
CA LYS A 276 -4.01 -21.14 31.54
C LYS A 276 -5.22 -20.21 31.69
N PRO A 277 -5.25 -19.06 31.00
CA PRO A 277 -6.39 -18.14 31.09
C PRO A 277 -7.64 -18.76 30.47
N THR A 278 -8.79 -18.54 31.10
CA THR A 278 -10.11 -18.94 30.56
C THR A 278 -10.50 -18.10 29.35
N SER A 279 -10.15 -16.82 29.35
CA SER A 279 -10.38 -15.91 28.24
C SER A 279 -9.26 -14.89 28.10
N ILE A 280 -9.00 -14.48 26.86
CA ILE A 280 -8.06 -13.41 26.51
C ILE A 280 -8.82 -12.34 25.72
N ARG A 281 -8.69 -11.08 26.14
CA ARG A 281 -9.36 -9.95 25.49
C ARG A 281 -8.33 -8.95 25.00
N ILE A 282 -8.39 -8.60 23.72
CA ILE A 282 -7.41 -7.75 23.05
C ILE A 282 -8.10 -6.47 22.54
N GLU A 283 -7.49 -5.31 22.75
CA GLU A 283 -7.96 -4.06 22.14
C GLU A 283 -7.59 -4.01 20.65
N MET A 284 -8.56 -3.67 19.81
CA MET A 284 -8.34 -3.34 18.41
C MET A 284 -7.96 -1.86 18.27
N ALA A 285 -6.95 -1.57 17.45
CA ALA A 285 -6.61 -0.21 17.11
C ALA A 285 -7.78 0.56 16.46
N ARG A 286 -7.87 1.86 16.79
CA ARG A 286 -9.06 2.74 16.66
C ARG A 286 -9.65 2.88 15.25
N ASP A 287 -8.91 2.63 14.18
CA ASP A 287 -9.40 2.91 12.81
C ASP A 287 -10.22 1.77 12.16
N LEU A 288 -10.38 0.64 12.85
CA LEU A 288 -11.28 -0.45 12.39
C LEU A 288 -12.76 -0.13 12.64
N GLU A 289 -13.07 1.04 13.20
CA GLU A 289 -14.40 1.50 13.52
C GLU A 289 -15.06 2.22 12.34
N MET A 290 -15.75 1.45 11.49
CA MET A 290 -16.56 1.99 10.41
C MET A 290 -18.01 2.21 10.89
N ASN A 291 -18.37 3.45 11.23
CA ASN A 291 -19.77 3.88 11.34
C ASN A 291 -20.34 4.11 9.92
N THR A 292 -21.65 3.91 9.69
CA THR A 292 -22.34 4.07 8.40
C THR A 292 -22.09 5.43 7.73
N LYS A 293 -22.00 6.52 8.51
CA LYS A 293 -21.62 7.84 8.00
C LYS A 293 -20.17 7.85 7.47
N ARG A 294 -19.22 7.39 8.29
CA ARG A 294 -17.80 7.26 7.90
C ARG A 294 -17.61 6.30 6.72
N TYR A 295 -18.42 5.24 6.62
CA TYR A 295 -18.42 4.34 5.48
C TYR A 295 -18.71 5.11 4.19
N LYS A 296 -19.82 5.85 4.15
CA LYS A 296 -20.22 6.66 2.99
C LYS A 296 -19.18 7.73 2.65
N GLU A 297 -18.62 8.41 3.65
CA GLU A 297 -17.55 9.38 3.45
C GLU A 297 -16.28 8.72 2.87
N ASN A 298 -15.89 7.55 3.38
CA ASN A 298 -14.75 6.79 2.88
C ASN A 298 -14.98 6.30 1.45
N GLU A 299 -16.18 5.83 1.13
CA GLU A 299 -16.58 5.39 -0.20
C GLU A 299 -16.54 6.56 -1.21
N ALA A 300 -17.14 7.70 -0.85
CA ALA A 300 -17.08 8.92 -1.67
C ALA A 300 -15.63 9.36 -1.92
N ARG A 301 -14.78 9.32 -0.88
CA ARG A 301 -13.35 9.63 -1.00
C ARG A 301 -12.62 8.63 -1.90
N GLN A 302 -12.91 7.34 -1.80
CA GLN A 302 -12.31 6.30 -2.66
C GLN A 302 -12.71 6.49 -4.12
N ASN A 303 -13.98 6.80 -4.39
CA ASN A 303 -14.48 7.08 -5.73
C ASN A 303 -13.83 8.34 -6.34
N LYS A 304 -13.68 9.41 -5.56
CA LYS A 304 -12.94 10.61 -5.96
C LYS A 304 -11.48 10.27 -6.32
N ASN A 305 -10.77 9.58 -5.43
CA ASN A 305 -9.38 9.16 -5.65
C ASN A 305 -9.24 8.27 -6.91
N LYS A 306 -10.20 7.37 -7.14
CA LYS A 306 -10.23 6.50 -8.33
C LYS A 306 -10.33 7.32 -9.60
N LYS A 307 -11.25 8.28 -9.67
CA LYS A 307 -11.42 9.18 -10.83
C LYS A 307 -10.15 10.00 -11.09
N GLU A 308 -9.52 10.52 -10.04
CA GLU A 308 -8.26 11.27 -10.15
C GLU A 308 -7.10 10.38 -10.65
N ASN A 309 -7.02 9.14 -10.18
CA ASN A 309 -6.02 8.17 -10.67
C ASN A 309 -6.25 7.80 -12.13
N GLU A 310 -7.50 7.65 -12.57
CA GLU A 310 -7.82 7.40 -13.99
C GLU A 310 -7.42 8.59 -14.87
N ALA A 311 -7.68 9.83 -14.43
CA ALA A 311 -7.23 11.02 -15.13
C ALA A 311 -5.70 11.09 -15.24
N ALA A 312 -4.98 10.72 -14.17
CA ALA A 312 -3.51 10.64 -14.19
C ALA A 312 -3.00 9.62 -15.22
N VAL A 313 -3.65 8.45 -15.31
CA VAL A 313 -3.31 7.41 -16.29
C VAL A 313 -3.53 7.92 -17.71
N THR A 314 -4.65 8.58 -17.99
CA THR A 314 -4.94 9.16 -19.31
C THR A 314 -3.90 10.21 -19.69
N ALA A 315 -3.56 11.12 -18.77
CA ALA A 315 -2.56 12.16 -19.02
C ALA A 315 -1.16 11.57 -19.29
N TYR A 316 -0.75 10.58 -18.49
CA TYR A 316 0.53 9.89 -18.67
C TYR A 316 0.62 9.18 -20.04
N ARG A 317 -0.46 8.50 -20.45
CA ARG A 317 -0.55 7.84 -21.76
C ARG A 317 -0.50 8.83 -22.93
N SER A 318 -1.15 9.99 -22.78
CA SER A 318 -1.15 11.03 -23.83
C SER A 318 0.23 11.59 -24.16
N LEU A 319 1.19 11.43 -23.24
CA LEU A 319 2.59 11.82 -23.42
C LEU A 319 3.48 10.67 -23.95
N ASN A 320 2.91 9.51 -24.29
CA ASN A 320 3.65 8.32 -24.73
C ASN A 320 4.74 7.84 -23.75
N LEU A 321 4.54 8.05 -22.44
CA LEU A 321 5.47 7.63 -21.39
C LEU A 321 5.28 6.16 -20.95
N GLY A 322 4.30 5.47 -21.52
CA GLY A 322 3.89 4.11 -21.18
C GLY A 322 2.42 4.01 -20.78
N ASN A 323 1.98 2.80 -20.44
CA ASN A 323 0.58 2.47 -20.15
C ASN A 323 0.23 2.48 -18.67
N TYR A 324 1.24 2.31 -17.80
CA TYR A 324 1.07 2.06 -16.36
C TYR A 324 1.93 3.01 -15.52
N PRO A 325 1.48 4.25 -15.26
CA PRO A 325 2.18 5.14 -14.35
C PRO A 325 2.31 4.52 -12.96
N ASN A 326 3.46 4.76 -12.33
CA ASN A 326 3.73 4.27 -11.00
C ASN A 326 2.90 5.05 -9.95
N HIS A 327 3.04 4.70 -8.67
CA HIS A 327 2.32 5.37 -7.60
C HIS A 327 2.64 6.86 -7.51
N ASP A 328 3.92 7.21 -7.63
CA ASP A 328 4.39 8.59 -7.47
C ASP A 328 3.98 9.44 -8.66
N ASP A 329 3.98 8.92 -9.89
CA ASP A 329 3.44 9.61 -11.07
C ASP A 329 1.97 10.01 -10.87
N LYS A 330 1.17 9.09 -10.32
CA LYS A 330 -0.24 9.38 -10.01
C LYS A 330 -0.35 10.46 -8.94
N ILE A 331 0.49 10.42 -7.90
CA ILE A 331 0.53 11.48 -6.89
C ILE A 331 0.97 12.81 -7.52
N LYS A 332 1.99 12.84 -8.39
CA LYS A 332 2.45 14.05 -9.07
C LYS A 332 1.30 14.71 -9.81
N TYR A 333 0.55 13.94 -10.60
CA TYR A 333 -0.61 14.46 -11.32
C TYR A 333 -1.70 15.00 -10.40
N ARG A 334 -2.00 14.31 -9.30
CA ARG A 334 -3.00 14.76 -8.32
C ARG A 334 -2.60 16.07 -7.66
N LEU A 335 -1.37 16.16 -7.18
CA LEU A 335 -0.80 17.37 -6.58
C LEU A 335 -0.75 18.51 -7.60
N TRP A 336 -0.39 18.22 -8.85
CA TRP A 336 -0.37 19.20 -9.92
C TRP A 336 -1.75 19.81 -10.19
N GLN A 337 -2.81 18.99 -10.28
CA GLN A 337 -4.18 19.50 -10.42
C GLN A 337 -4.63 20.29 -9.18
N GLU A 338 -4.29 19.79 -7.99
CA GLU A 338 -4.64 20.40 -6.72
C GLU A 338 -4.00 21.79 -6.53
N GLN A 339 -2.77 21.97 -7.03
CA GLN A 339 -1.99 23.21 -6.94
C GLN A 339 -2.20 24.16 -8.12
N ASP A 340 -3.33 24.04 -8.82
CA ASP A 340 -3.63 24.83 -10.03
C ASP A 340 -2.47 24.81 -11.05
N LYS A 341 -1.84 23.64 -11.20
CA LYS A 341 -0.78 23.36 -12.15
C LYS A 341 0.49 24.19 -11.94
N ARG A 342 0.74 24.63 -10.70
CA ARG A 342 1.87 25.48 -10.34
C ARG A 342 2.76 24.83 -9.28
N CYS A 343 4.03 25.22 -9.30
CA CYS A 343 4.98 24.88 -8.26
C CYS A 343 4.57 25.51 -6.92
N ALA A 344 4.55 24.72 -5.85
CA ALA A 344 4.17 25.19 -4.52
C ALA A 344 5.11 26.29 -3.96
N TYR A 345 6.37 26.33 -4.39
CA TYR A 345 7.37 27.25 -3.85
C TYR A 345 7.70 28.44 -4.74
N SER A 346 7.62 28.27 -6.06
CA SER A 346 7.95 29.32 -7.02
C SER A 346 6.73 29.91 -7.72
N ASN A 347 5.53 29.38 -7.49
CA ASN A 347 4.28 29.78 -8.15
C ASN A 347 4.31 29.74 -9.70
N LYS A 348 5.41 29.27 -10.30
CA LYS A 348 5.59 29.12 -11.74
C LYS A 348 4.73 27.97 -12.23
N VAL A 349 4.14 28.14 -13.42
CA VAL A 349 3.34 27.11 -14.07
C VAL A 349 4.22 25.92 -14.41
N ILE A 350 3.72 24.73 -14.13
CA ILE A 350 4.32 23.46 -14.51
C ILE A 350 3.51 22.94 -15.70
N PRO A 351 4.07 22.89 -16.91
CA PRO A 351 3.37 22.30 -18.05
C PRO A 351 3.30 20.77 -17.89
N LEU A 352 2.28 20.15 -18.48
CA LEU A 352 2.03 18.71 -18.31
C LEU A 352 3.21 17.84 -18.79
N ASN A 353 3.89 18.23 -19.87
CA ASN A 353 5.08 17.53 -20.39
C ASN A 353 6.27 17.57 -19.42
N GLY A 354 6.40 18.63 -18.61
CA GLY A 354 7.44 18.77 -17.59
C GLY A 354 7.11 18.05 -16.27
N LEU A 355 5.85 17.66 -16.04
CA LEU A 355 5.41 17.11 -14.76
C LEU A 355 6.07 15.78 -14.39
N PHE A 356 6.24 14.90 -15.38
CA PHE A 356 6.78 13.55 -15.17
C PHE A 356 8.31 13.47 -15.39
N THR A 357 8.98 14.61 -15.54
CA THR A 357 10.44 14.66 -15.71
C THR A 357 11.15 14.77 -14.36
N ALA A 358 12.48 14.75 -14.39
CA ALA A 358 13.34 14.95 -13.22
C ALA A 358 13.41 16.42 -12.75
N GLU A 359 12.80 17.36 -13.49
CA GLU A 359 12.75 18.78 -13.12
C GLU A 359 11.70 19.06 -12.04
N VAL A 360 10.77 18.12 -11.84
CA VAL A 360 9.64 18.25 -10.94
C VAL A 360 9.61 17.08 -9.96
N GLU A 361 9.53 17.39 -8.68
CA GLU A 361 9.59 16.43 -7.59
C GLU A 361 8.43 16.62 -6.60
N ILE A 362 8.09 15.52 -5.93
CA ILE A 362 7.20 15.56 -4.77
C ILE A 362 8.07 15.90 -3.56
N ASP A 363 7.81 17.03 -2.93
CA ASP A 363 8.45 17.41 -1.67
C ASP A 363 7.50 17.20 -0.48
N HIS A 364 8.08 16.95 0.69
CA HIS A 364 7.40 17.00 1.96
C HIS A 364 7.46 18.41 2.53
N ILE A 365 6.29 19.06 2.71
CA ILE A 365 6.20 20.42 3.28
C ILE A 365 7.00 20.47 4.59
N LEU A 366 6.65 19.58 5.53
CA LEU A 366 7.43 19.34 6.74
C LEU A 366 8.44 18.23 6.45
N PRO A 367 9.73 18.41 6.75
CA PRO A 367 10.75 17.41 6.44
C PRO A 367 10.41 16.04 7.02
N PHE A 368 10.52 14.98 6.20
CA PHE A 368 10.14 13.62 6.63
C PHE A 368 11.02 13.11 7.78
N LYS A 369 12.32 13.43 7.78
CA LYS A 369 13.25 13.01 8.84
C LYS A 369 12.86 13.56 10.23
N LYS A 370 12.21 14.73 10.25
CA LYS A 370 11.76 15.41 11.46
C LYS A 370 10.33 14.97 11.81
N SER A 371 9.39 15.12 10.87
CA SER A 371 7.96 14.89 11.15
C SER A 371 7.49 13.43 11.09
N LEU A 372 8.24 12.55 10.41
CA LEU A 372 7.82 11.20 10.01
C LEU A 372 6.46 11.15 9.26
N ASP A 373 5.97 12.29 8.76
CA ASP A 373 4.67 12.43 8.10
C ASP A 373 4.84 12.22 6.59
N ASN A 374 4.64 10.98 6.12
CA ASN A 374 4.60 10.67 4.68
C ASN A 374 3.18 10.79 4.08
N SER A 375 2.23 11.41 4.79
CA SER A 375 0.86 11.53 4.32
C SER A 375 0.76 12.43 3.10
N TYR A 376 -0.30 12.24 2.31
CA TYR A 376 -0.60 13.11 1.16
C TYR A 376 -0.76 14.59 1.58
N MET A 377 -1.22 14.85 2.81
CA MET A 377 -1.37 16.22 3.34
C MET A 377 -0.05 16.86 3.74
N ASN A 378 1.05 16.13 3.69
CA ASN A 378 2.39 16.70 3.81
C ASN A 378 3.10 16.79 2.45
N LYS A 379 2.46 16.44 1.34
CA LYS A 379 3.10 16.38 0.02
C LYS A 379 2.65 17.51 -0.90
N VAL A 380 3.59 18.06 -1.64
CA VAL A 380 3.38 19.07 -2.68
C VAL A 380 4.25 18.78 -3.91
N ILE A 381 3.85 19.30 -5.06
CA ILE A 381 4.67 19.27 -6.27
C ILE A 381 5.44 20.58 -6.41
N CYS A 382 6.74 20.48 -6.70
CA CYS A 382 7.61 21.64 -6.88
C CYS A 382 8.74 21.34 -7.87
N PHE A 383 9.44 22.38 -8.32
CA PHE A 383 10.66 22.19 -9.10
C PHE A 383 11.79 21.67 -8.22
N THR A 384 12.60 20.76 -8.75
CA THR A 384 13.74 20.13 -8.07
C THR A 384 14.73 21.16 -7.50
N ALA A 385 14.93 22.28 -8.19
CA ALA A 385 15.79 23.37 -7.70
C ALA A 385 15.25 24.02 -6.41
N GLU A 386 13.92 24.19 -6.31
CA GLU A 386 13.27 24.76 -5.12
C GLU A 386 13.33 23.79 -3.94
N ASN A 387 13.08 22.49 -4.21
CA ASN A 387 13.21 21.43 -3.22
C ASN A 387 14.64 21.37 -2.63
N ARG A 388 15.65 21.42 -3.50
CA ARG A 388 17.07 21.45 -3.08
C ARG A 388 17.39 22.67 -2.21
N THR A 389 16.79 23.81 -2.51
CA THR A 389 16.98 25.06 -1.75
C THR A 389 16.34 24.95 -0.36
N LYS A 390 15.15 24.35 -0.26
CA LYS A 390 14.50 24.07 1.03
C LYS A 390 15.38 23.16 1.91
N GLY A 391 15.83 22.05 1.34
CA GLY A 391 16.57 21.02 2.07
C GLY A 391 15.72 20.39 3.18
N ASP A 392 16.36 19.97 4.28
CA ASP A 392 15.71 19.33 5.44
C ASP A 392 15.10 20.36 6.42
N ARG A 393 14.52 21.45 5.88
CA ARG A 393 13.89 22.56 6.63
C ARG A 393 12.40 22.70 6.34
N THR A 394 11.65 23.31 7.25
CA THR A 394 10.28 23.75 6.94
C THR A 394 10.30 24.91 5.94
N PRO A 395 9.20 25.20 5.22
CA PRO A 395 9.15 26.36 4.33
C PRO A 395 9.34 27.67 5.10
N LYS A 396 8.80 27.75 6.33
CA LYS A 396 8.93 28.92 7.20
C LYS A 396 10.39 29.16 7.60
N ASP A 397 11.14 28.11 7.91
CA ASP A 397 12.55 28.24 8.29
C ASP A 397 13.47 28.44 7.06
N ALA A 398 13.07 27.91 5.90
CA ALA A 398 13.85 28.07 4.66
C ALA A 398 13.72 29.46 4.04
N TRP A 399 12.52 30.05 4.06
CA TRP A 399 12.22 31.28 3.31
C TRP A 399 11.46 32.34 4.12
N GLY A 400 11.12 32.11 5.38
CA GLY A 400 10.32 33.04 6.17
C GLY A 400 10.98 34.40 6.44
N GLY A 401 12.31 34.50 6.29
CA GLY A 401 13.07 35.75 6.33
C GLY A 401 13.28 36.43 4.97
N ASN A 402 12.85 35.81 3.86
CA ASN A 402 12.89 36.39 2.52
C ASN A 402 11.47 36.84 2.13
N GLU A 403 11.17 38.12 2.27
CA GLU A 403 9.82 38.67 2.08
C GLU A 403 9.28 38.43 0.66
N GLU A 404 10.11 38.57 -0.37
CA GLU A 404 9.71 38.36 -1.76
C GLU A 404 9.32 36.89 -2.00
N LYS A 405 10.21 35.96 -1.61
CA LYS A 405 9.99 34.53 -1.79
C LYS A 405 8.83 34.04 -0.93
N TRP A 406 8.72 34.50 0.30
CA TRP A 406 7.62 34.16 1.18
C TRP A 406 6.29 34.72 0.67
N GLY A 407 6.28 35.94 0.14
CA GLY A 407 5.13 36.54 -0.53
C GLY A 407 4.68 35.71 -1.74
N GLN A 408 5.62 35.23 -2.55
CA GLN A 408 5.33 34.32 -3.66
C GLN A 408 4.71 32.99 -3.21
N ILE A 409 5.24 32.39 -2.14
CA ILE A 409 4.72 31.14 -1.55
C ILE A 409 3.32 31.35 -1.00
N THR A 410 3.11 32.40 -0.21
CA THR A 410 1.79 32.71 0.38
C THR A 410 0.75 33.02 -0.69
N ALA A 411 1.15 33.71 -1.77
CA ALA A 411 0.31 33.91 -2.94
C ALA A 411 0.00 32.61 -3.68
N ALA A 412 0.93 31.65 -3.78
CA ALA A 412 0.65 30.35 -4.39
C ALA A 412 -0.39 29.56 -3.59
N ILE A 413 -0.19 29.45 -2.27
CA ILE A 413 -1.03 28.64 -1.39
C ILE A 413 -2.37 29.30 -1.03
N SER A 414 -2.55 30.62 -1.23
CA SER A 414 -3.82 31.29 -0.97
C SER A 414 -4.94 30.86 -1.94
N HIS A 415 -4.58 30.34 -3.11
CA HIS A 415 -5.53 29.82 -4.10
C HIS A 415 -6.02 28.40 -3.77
N TRP A 416 -5.43 27.74 -2.77
CA TRP A 416 -5.69 26.35 -2.44
C TRP A 416 -6.99 26.20 -1.62
N LYS A 417 -8.07 25.76 -2.26
CA LYS A 417 -9.39 25.58 -1.63
C LYS A 417 -9.53 24.19 -0.99
N GLY A 418 -9.96 24.12 0.27
CA GLY A 418 -10.20 22.84 0.98
C GLY A 418 -8.93 22.09 1.38
N LEU A 419 -7.80 22.81 1.48
CA LEU A 419 -6.47 22.28 1.77
C LEU A 419 -5.86 22.96 3.00
N GLU A 420 -6.70 23.40 3.94
CA GLU A 420 -6.30 24.17 5.13
C GLU A 420 -5.27 23.40 5.96
N SER A 421 -5.37 22.07 5.98
CA SER A 421 -4.37 21.20 6.63
C SER A 421 -3.00 21.27 5.95
N LYS A 422 -2.92 21.37 4.61
CA LYS A 422 -1.65 21.58 3.90
C LYS A 422 -1.12 22.98 4.16
N VAL A 423 -1.97 23.98 3.99
CA VAL A 423 -1.61 25.40 4.14
C VAL A 423 -1.04 25.67 5.53
N SER A 424 -1.68 25.17 6.59
CA SER A 424 -1.19 25.32 7.97
C SER A 424 0.19 24.70 8.22
N ARG A 425 0.62 23.69 7.44
CA ARG A 425 1.97 23.12 7.55
C ARG A 425 3.06 24.03 6.97
N PHE A 426 2.73 24.90 6.02
CA PHE A 426 3.71 25.85 5.48
C PHE A 426 4.20 26.83 6.55
N TYR A 427 3.31 27.20 7.48
CA TYR A 427 3.60 28.17 8.54
C TYR A 427 4.24 27.57 9.79
N GLN A 428 4.39 26.24 9.85
CA GLN A 428 5.01 25.58 11.01
C GLN A 428 6.53 25.72 10.98
N THR A 429 7.11 25.79 12.16
CA THR A 429 8.56 25.87 12.38
C THR A 429 9.12 24.54 12.87
N GLU A 430 10.43 24.33 12.71
CA GLU A 430 11.10 23.13 13.19
C GLU A 430 10.94 22.89 14.70
N THR A 431 10.90 23.95 15.50
CA THR A 431 10.71 23.85 16.96
C THR A 431 9.37 23.21 17.33
N GLU A 432 8.31 23.51 16.58
CA GLU A 432 6.96 22.96 16.77
C GLU A 432 6.87 21.48 16.36
N LEU A 433 7.74 21.01 15.46
CA LEU A 433 7.74 19.62 14.99
C LEU A 433 8.27 18.65 16.05
N SER A 434 9.34 19.03 16.75
CA SER A 434 9.99 18.20 17.77
C SER A 434 9.06 17.70 18.88
N GLN A 435 7.90 18.34 19.06
CA GLN A 435 6.88 17.98 20.04
C GLN A 435 5.88 16.92 19.54
N ARG A 436 5.86 16.59 18.23
CA ARG A 436 4.79 15.81 17.57
C ARG A 436 5.20 14.42 17.07
N ASP A 437 6.47 14.04 17.18
CA ASP A 437 7.13 12.95 16.43
C ASP A 437 6.61 11.51 16.61
N PHE A 438 5.57 11.25 17.42
CA PHE A 438 5.29 9.90 17.93
C PHE A 438 4.04 9.17 17.42
N ILE A 439 3.11 9.83 16.70
CA ILE A 439 1.70 9.34 16.70
C ILE A 439 1.29 8.50 15.47
N SER A 440 1.74 8.82 14.25
CA SER A 440 1.08 8.28 13.03
C SER A 440 1.60 6.89 12.59
N SER A 441 2.90 6.63 12.70
CA SER A 441 3.52 5.35 12.29
C SER A 441 3.13 4.19 13.20
N GLN A 442 3.06 4.43 14.52
CA GLN A 442 2.68 3.42 15.52
C GLN A 442 1.26 2.87 15.32
N LEU A 443 0.34 3.66 14.76
CA LEU A 443 -1.06 3.25 14.59
C LEU A 443 -1.23 2.12 13.55
N ASN A 444 -0.48 2.15 12.45
CA ASN A 444 -0.52 1.08 11.44
C ASN A 444 0.06 -0.23 11.99
N ASP A 445 1.20 -0.14 12.69
CA ASP A 445 1.84 -1.29 13.30
C ASP A 445 0.95 -1.92 14.37
N THR A 446 0.28 -1.10 15.19
CA THR A 446 -0.68 -1.57 16.21
C THR A 446 -1.84 -2.34 15.58
N ARG A 447 -2.40 -1.86 14.45
CA ARG A 447 -3.46 -2.58 13.73
C ARG A 447 -3.01 -3.97 13.27
N TYR A 448 -1.80 -4.07 12.73
CA TYR A 448 -1.27 -5.34 12.26
C TYR A 448 -0.98 -6.30 13.43
N ILE A 449 -0.42 -5.78 14.53
CA ILE A 449 -0.19 -6.54 15.77
C ILE A 449 -1.51 -7.09 16.31
N SER A 450 -2.57 -6.29 16.48
CA SER A 450 -3.85 -6.77 17.03
C SER A 450 -4.44 -7.92 16.21
N LYS A 451 -4.37 -7.82 14.86
CA LYS A 451 -4.90 -8.87 13.98
C LYS A 451 -4.12 -10.18 14.12
N LEU A 452 -2.79 -10.13 14.14
CA LEU A 452 -1.96 -11.33 14.28
C LEU A 452 -2.01 -11.89 15.71
N ALA A 453 -2.09 -11.02 16.71
CA ALA A 453 -2.19 -11.42 18.11
C ALA A 453 -3.43 -12.28 18.34
N LEU A 454 -4.58 -11.94 17.73
CA LEU A 454 -5.81 -12.72 17.82
C LEU A 454 -5.62 -14.18 17.37
N GLU A 455 -5.11 -14.37 16.16
CA GLU A 455 -4.84 -15.70 15.57
C GLU A 455 -3.74 -16.46 16.32
N TYR A 456 -2.76 -15.74 16.85
CA TYR A 456 -1.66 -16.33 17.59
C TYR A 456 -2.10 -16.82 18.98
N VAL A 457 -2.88 -16.04 19.73
CA VAL A 457 -3.31 -16.44 21.08
C VAL A 457 -4.44 -17.46 21.06
N SER A 458 -5.20 -17.58 19.96
CA SER A 458 -6.21 -18.64 19.81
C SER A 458 -5.61 -20.04 19.81
N GLN A 459 -4.29 -20.18 19.61
CA GLN A 459 -3.59 -21.47 19.73
C GLN A 459 -3.62 -22.05 21.14
N LEU A 460 -3.95 -21.25 22.15
CA LEU A 460 -4.19 -21.75 23.51
C LEU A 460 -5.56 -22.43 23.63
N GLY A 461 -6.49 -22.31 22.68
CA GLY A 461 -7.84 -22.88 22.84
C GLY A 461 -8.68 -22.22 23.95
N CYS A 462 -8.30 -21.02 24.40
CA CYS A 462 -9.10 -20.21 25.33
C CYS A 462 -10.09 -19.30 24.58
N ASP A 463 -11.10 -18.75 25.26
CA ASP A 463 -12.02 -17.80 24.64
C ASP A 463 -11.31 -16.48 24.31
N VAL A 464 -11.03 -16.23 23.03
CA VAL A 464 -10.41 -14.98 22.59
C VAL A 464 -11.48 -14.02 22.09
N SER A 465 -11.42 -12.76 22.51
CA SER A 465 -12.31 -11.72 22.01
C SER A 465 -11.58 -10.39 21.83
N VAL A 466 -12.23 -9.53 21.05
CA VAL A 466 -11.68 -8.23 20.68
C VAL A 466 -12.60 -7.12 21.13
N THR A 467 -12.01 -6.06 21.69
CA THR A 467 -12.73 -4.88 22.17
C THR A 467 -12.28 -3.66 21.37
N LYS A 468 -13.24 -2.81 20.99
CA LYS A 468 -12.97 -1.54 20.30
C LYS A 468 -12.42 -0.50 21.27
N GLY A 469 -11.31 0.17 20.91
CA GLY A 469 -10.68 1.18 21.76
C GLY A 469 -11.58 2.37 22.12
N TYR A 470 -12.53 2.74 21.25
CA TYR A 470 -13.53 3.75 21.59
C TYR A 470 -14.44 3.29 22.75
N VAL A 471 -14.91 2.04 22.71
CA VAL A 471 -15.74 1.48 23.77
C VAL A 471 -14.96 1.42 25.08
N VAL A 472 -13.69 0.98 25.05
CA VAL A 472 -12.80 1.00 26.22
C VAL A 472 -12.70 2.41 26.78
N SER A 473 -12.50 3.43 25.94
CA SER A 473 -12.38 4.81 26.39
C SER A 473 -13.68 5.34 27.04
N GLN A 474 -14.84 5.00 26.49
CA GLN A 474 -16.13 5.41 27.03
C GLN A 474 -16.42 4.71 28.36
N VAL A 475 -16.16 3.40 28.45
CA VAL A 475 -16.30 2.64 29.70
C VAL A 475 -15.32 3.12 30.77
N ARG A 476 -14.06 3.38 30.41
CA ARG A 476 -13.04 3.92 31.31
C ARG A 476 -13.47 5.25 31.92
N HIS A 477 -14.01 6.16 31.11
CA HIS A 477 -14.56 7.43 31.57
C HIS A 477 -15.78 7.23 32.48
N GLN A 478 -16.71 6.34 32.10
CA GLN A 478 -17.90 6.03 32.91
C GLN A 478 -17.56 5.44 34.29
N TRP A 479 -16.48 4.66 34.39
CA TRP A 479 -15.98 4.12 35.66
C TRP A 479 -15.06 5.09 36.41
N GLY A 480 -14.88 6.30 35.89
CA GLY A 480 -14.04 7.34 36.45
C GLY A 480 -12.54 7.12 36.27
N PHE A 481 -12.07 6.05 35.63
CA PHE A 481 -10.64 5.66 35.65
C PHE A 481 -9.66 6.63 34.94
N ASN A 482 -10.12 7.72 34.32
CA ASN A 482 -9.25 8.64 33.59
C ASN A 482 -8.32 9.46 34.49
N ASP A 483 -8.78 9.81 35.69
CA ASP A 483 -8.10 10.68 36.66
C ASP A 483 -7.20 9.92 37.65
N LEU A 484 -7.07 8.59 37.48
CA LEU A 484 -6.25 7.75 38.38
C LEU A 484 -4.74 8.07 38.32
N ILE A 485 -4.26 8.66 37.21
CA ILE A 485 -2.84 8.96 36.99
C ILE A 485 -2.62 10.43 36.55
N GLY A 486 -3.68 11.21 36.33
CA GLY A 486 -3.59 12.60 35.85
C GLY A 486 -4.45 13.57 36.66
N GLU A 487 -4.07 14.85 36.65
CA GLU A 487 -4.79 15.92 37.37
C GLU A 487 -6.15 16.30 36.74
N THR A 488 -6.48 15.71 35.58
CA THR A 488 -7.71 16.00 34.83
C THR A 488 -8.41 14.71 34.45
N ASP A 489 -9.70 14.80 34.12
CA ASP A 489 -10.50 13.69 33.55
C ASP A 489 -10.13 13.37 32.08
N LYS A 490 -8.95 13.82 31.62
CA LYS A 490 -8.39 13.46 30.32
C LYS A 490 -7.30 12.41 30.52
N LYS A 491 -7.25 11.45 29.60
CA LYS A 491 -6.22 10.40 29.60
C LYS A 491 -4.82 11.02 29.55
N GLU A 492 -4.08 10.90 30.65
CA GLU A 492 -2.65 11.21 30.71
C GLU A 492 -1.85 10.17 29.92
N ARG A 493 -0.94 10.62 29.06
CA ARG A 493 -0.20 9.75 28.13
C ARG A 493 1.30 9.71 28.39
N THR A 494 1.80 10.64 29.20
CA THR A 494 3.21 10.71 29.58
C THR A 494 3.60 9.59 30.56
N ASP A 495 2.63 9.08 31.34
CA ASP A 495 2.83 7.96 32.25
C ASP A 495 2.39 6.62 31.63
N HIS A 496 3.32 5.67 31.47
CA HIS A 496 3.06 4.35 30.87
C HIS A 496 2.07 3.46 31.64
N ARG A 497 1.80 3.74 32.92
CA ARG A 497 0.84 2.98 33.75
C ARG A 497 -0.60 3.05 33.20
N HIS A 498 -0.91 4.03 32.35
CA HIS A 498 -2.22 4.10 31.67
C HIS A 498 -2.55 2.85 30.84
N HIS A 499 -1.54 2.10 30.36
CA HIS A 499 -1.76 0.83 29.66
C HIS A 499 -2.35 -0.26 30.58
N ALA A 500 -1.99 -0.25 31.87
CA ALA A 500 -2.54 -1.17 32.84
C ALA A 500 -4.02 -0.86 33.14
N ILE A 501 -4.39 0.43 33.22
CA ILE A 501 -5.79 0.86 33.36
C ILE A 501 -6.62 0.33 32.19
N ASP A 502 -6.14 0.53 30.95
CA ASP A 502 -6.83 0.06 29.76
C ASP A 502 -6.99 -1.47 29.78
N ALA A 503 -5.94 -2.21 30.18
CA ALA A 503 -5.98 -3.66 30.30
C ALA A 503 -7.05 -4.14 31.32
N VAL A 504 -7.20 -3.46 32.46
CA VAL A 504 -8.25 -3.77 33.45
C VAL A 504 -9.64 -3.52 32.88
N VAL A 505 -9.86 -2.41 32.19
CA VAL A 505 -11.14 -2.12 31.53
C VAL A 505 -11.48 -3.20 30.49
N ILE A 506 -10.50 -3.59 29.68
CA ILE A 506 -10.65 -4.63 28.66
C ILE A 506 -10.99 -5.98 29.31
N ALA A 507 -10.26 -6.37 30.36
CA ALA A 507 -10.48 -7.61 31.10
C ALA A 507 -11.83 -7.64 31.83
N ALA A 508 -12.34 -6.51 32.30
CA ALA A 508 -13.65 -6.38 32.94
C ALA A 508 -14.82 -6.29 31.95
N THR A 509 -14.55 -5.98 30.67
CA THR A 509 -15.60 -5.81 29.64
C THR A 509 -15.92 -7.13 28.94
N SER A 510 -16.90 -7.88 29.45
CA SER A 510 -17.34 -9.16 28.86
C SER A 510 -18.04 -8.95 27.50
N ARG A 511 -18.25 -10.03 26.73
CA ARG A 511 -18.98 -9.95 25.44
C ARG A 511 -20.40 -9.38 25.62
N SER A 512 -21.10 -9.73 26.71
CA SER A 512 -22.44 -9.21 27.00
C SER A 512 -22.38 -7.74 27.40
N LEU A 513 -21.43 -7.34 28.26
CA LEU A 513 -21.24 -5.95 28.67
C LEU A 513 -20.85 -5.07 27.47
N TYR A 514 -19.99 -5.58 26.61
CA TYR A 514 -19.59 -4.91 25.37
C TYR A 514 -20.79 -4.66 24.44
N LYS A 515 -21.63 -5.69 24.20
CA LYS A 515 -22.84 -5.54 23.39
C LYS A 515 -23.79 -4.48 23.98
N LYS A 516 -23.97 -4.49 25.31
CA LYS A 516 -24.75 -3.48 26.03
C LYS A 516 -24.15 -2.08 25.85
N ALA A 517 -22.85 -1.92 26.07
CA ALA A 517 -22.14 -0.65 25.91
C ALA A 517 -22.31 -0.08 24.50
N VAL A 518 -22.13 -0.90 23.46
CA VAL A 518 -22.29 -0.48 22.07
C VAL A 518 -23.73 0.00 21.81
N ALA A 519 -24.74 -0.74 22.28
CA ALA A 519 -26.14 -0.37 22.10
C ALA A 519 -26.51 0.94 22.84
N GLU A 520 -26.00 1.16 24.04
CA GLU A 520 -26.25 2.38 24.82
C GLU A 520 -25.50 3.60 24.28
N ILE A 521 -24.25 3.40 23.82
CA ILE A 521 -23.45 4.43 23.15
C ILE A 521 -24.16 4.94 21.90
N GLN A 522 -24.74 4.04 21.08
CA GLN A 522 -25.52 4.43 19.90
C GLN A 522 -26.75 5.28 20.23
N ARG A 523 -27.26 5.16 21.46
CA ARG A 523 -28.41 5.92 21.98
C ARG A 523 -27.99 7.16 22.79
N ASN A 524 -26.69 7.48 22.88
CA ASN A 524 -26.12 8.53 23.74
C ASN A 524 -26.55 8.42 25.22
N LYS A 525 -26.71 7.21 25.75
CA LYS A 525 -27.18 6.94 27.12
C LYS A 525 -26.32 5.90 27.85
N LEU A 526 -25.00 5.91 27.64
CA LEU A 526 -24.12 4.93 28.28
C LEU A 526 -24.27 5.01 29.82
N LYS A 527 -24.74 3.93 30.44
CA LYS A 527 -24.86 3.82 31.89
C LYS A 527 -24.49 2.40 32.31
N ILE A 528 -23.19 2.21 32.50
CA ILE A 528 -22.59 0.94 32.90
C ILE A 528 -21.90 1.10 34.25
N ALA A 529 -22.38 0.35 35.24
CA ALA A 529 -21.73 0.24 36.54
C ALA A 529 -20.37 -0.49 36.40
N PRO A 530 -19.39 -0.19 37.28
CA PRO A 530 -18.19 -1.01 37.38
C PRO A 530 -18.55 -2.46 37.74
N PRO A 531 -17.67 -3.43 37.46
CA PRO A 531 -17.93 -4.85 37.75
C PRO A 531 -18.16 -5.10 39.25
N TYR A 532 -17.53 -4.31 40.12
CA TYR A 532 -17.75 -4.32 41.57
C TYR A 532 -17.37 -2.94 42.18
N PRO A 533 -17.88 -2.58 43.37
CA PRO A 533 -17.75 -1.22 43.92
C PRO A 533 -16.30 -0.74 44.15
N HIS A 534 -15.42 -1.61 44.67
CA HIS A 534 -14.07 -1.23 45.11
C HIS A 534 -12.99 -1.28 44.01
N ILE A 535 -13.35 -1.63 42.77
CA ILE A 535 -12.37 -1.81 41.68
C ILE A 535 -11.52 -0.56 41.44
N ARG A 536 -12.12 0.63 41.61
CA ARG A 536 -11.43 1.90 41.40
C ARG A 536 -10.33 2.11 42.44
N ASP A 537 -10.66 1.91 43.71
CA ASP A 537 -9.74 2.13 44.84
C ASP A 537 -8.62 1.08 44.83
N GLU A 538 -8.97 -0.17 44.54
CA GLU A 538 -8.00 -1.25 44.37
C GLU A 538 -7.05 -0.97 43.21
N LEU A 539 -7.57 -0.54 42.06
CA LEU A 539 -6.76 -0.20 40.91
C LEU A 539 -5.83 0.97 41.23
N ASN A 540 -6.33 2.03 41.87
CA ASN A 540 -5.54 3.17 42.30
C ASN A 540 -4.37 2.74 43.21
N GLU A 541 -4.65 1.91 44.21
CA GLU A 541 -3.62 1.45 45.13
C GLU A 541 -2.59 0.56 44.43
N ARG A 542 -3.03 -0.37 43.57
CA ARG A 542 -2.11 -1.23 42.80
C ARG A 542 -1.22 -0.41 41.84
N LEU A 543 -1.73 0.68 41.26
CA LEU A 543 -0.97 1.54 40.35
C LEU A 543 0.18 2.28 41.04
N LYS A 544 0.10 2.54 42.35
CA LYS A 544 1.19 3.14 43.14
C LYS A 544 2.40 2.20 43.24
N HIS A 545 2.14 0.89 43.28
CA HIS A 545 3.16 -0.16 43.41
C HIS A 545 3.50 -0.85 42.08
N THR A 546 2.90 -0.40 40.97
CA THR A 546 3.12 -0.99 39.65
C THR A 546 4.48 -0.59 39.10
N ILE A 547 5.36 -1.57 38.93
CA ILE A 547 6.67 -1.39 38.30
C ILE A 547 6.52 -1.56 36.78
N ILE A 548 6.87 -0.52 36.01
CA ILE A 548 6.90 -0.61 34.56
C ILE A 548 8.16 -1.37 34.13
N SER A 549 7.96 -2.55 33.54
CA SER A 549 9.04 -3.36 32.99
C SER A 549 9.45 -2.86 31.61
N HIS A 550 10.72 -2.44 31.47
CA HIS A 550 11.32 -2.08 30.19
C HIS A 550 12.18 -3.22 29.64
N ALA A 551 12.01 -3.56 28.37
CA ALA A 551 12.83 -4.58 27.72
C ALA A 551 14.30 -4.10 27.62
N PRO A 552 15.29 -4.88 28.10
CA PRO A 552 16.68 -4.45 28.07
C PRO A 552 17.25 -4.51 26.64
N GLN A 553 18.05 -3.50 26.26
CA GLN A 553 18.79 -3.49 25.00
C GLN A 553 20.21 -4.00 25.22
N ARG A 554 20.46 -5.27 24.90
CA ARG A 554 21.78 -5.95 25.05
C ARG A 554 22.50 -6.17 23.71
N LYS A 555 22.09 -5.46 22.66
CA LYS A 555 22.65 -5.60 21.31
C LYS A 555 24.02 -4.92 21.27
N LEU A 556 25.07 -5.67 20.93
CA LEU A 556 26.44 -5.15 20.85
C LEU A 556 26.73 -4.33 19.58
N SER A 557 25.92 -4.52 18.53
CA SER A 557 26.08 -3.81 17.25
C SER A 557 25.21 -2.56 17.16
N GLY A 558 25.77 -1.46 16.67
CA GLY A 558 25.10 -0.18 16.39
C GLY A 558 25.90 0.64 15.37
N GLY A 559 25.54 1.90 15.17
CA GLY A 559 26.40 2.83 14.43
C GLY A 559 27.74 2.97 15.17
N LEU A 560 28.85 2.74 14.47
CA LEU A 560 30.20 2.79 15.07
C LEU A 560 30.71 4.22 15.23
N HIS A 561 30.27 5.12 14.36
CA HIS A 561 30.60 6.54 14.33
C HIS A 561 29.44 7.31 13.68
N GLU A 562 29.44 8.62 13.83
CA GLU A 562 28.52 9.52 13.12
C GLU A 562 28.69 9.42 11.60
N GLU A 563 27.65 9.75 10.82
CA GLU A 563 27.73 9.77 9.35
C GLU A 563 28.65 10.89 8.83
N THR A 564 28.84 11.96 9.61
CA THR A 564 29.67 13.10 9.24
C THR A 564 31.13 12.82 9.53
N GLY A 565 31.96 12.75 8.48
CA GLY A 565 33.41 12.72 8.61
C GLY A 565 33.98 14.12 8.88
N ALA A 566 34.72 14.28 9.98
CA ALA A 566 35.49 15.49 10.26
C ALA A 566 36.97 15.29 9.92
N GLY A 567 37.60 16.30 9.33
CA GLY A 567 39.05 16.32 9.12
C GLY A 567 39.76 16.79 10.39
N PHE A 568 40.98 16.31 10.64
CA PHE A 568 41.79 16.82 11.74
C PHE A 568 42.75 17.89 11.22
N ILE A 569 42.74 19.08 11.83
CA ILE A 569 43.74 20.11 11.56
C ILE A 569 44.29 20.63 12.89
N GLU A 570 45.53 20.24 13.19
CA GLU A 570 46.24 20.53 14.44
C GLU A 570 46.28 22.03 14.78
N ARG A 571 46.54 22.90 13.79
CA ARG A 571 46.61 24.37 13.97
C ARG A 571 45.31 25.01 14.46
N HIS A 572 44.18 24.31 14.32
CA HIS A 572 42.87 24.76 14.78
C HIS A 572 42.41 24.03 16.06
N GLY A 573 43.32 23.28 16.70
CA GLY A 573 43.05 22.61 17.97
C GLY A 573 42.16 21.38 17.86
N GLY A 574 41.96 20.79 16.68
CA GLY A 574 41.26 19.51 16.56
C GLY A 574 40.49 19.26 15.26
N LEU A 575 39.29 18.69 15.42
CA LEU A 575 38.40 18.30 14.33
C LEU A 575 37.75 19.54 13.70
N VAL A 576 37.84 19.63 12.39
CA VAL A 576 37.22 20.66 11.56
C VAL A 576 36.32 20.02 10.52
N TYR A 577 35.23 20.69 10.18
CA TYR A 577 34.35 20.31 9.09
C TYR A 577 33.97 21.54 8.30
N ARG A 578 33.74 21.37 6.99
CA ARG A 578 33.33 22.46 6.13
C ARG A 578 31.84 22.74 6.35
N LYS A 579 31.53 23.88 6.95
CA LYS A 579 30.16 24.39 7.01
C LYS A 579 29.86 25.11 5.69
N ASN A 580 28.75 24.78 5.03
CA ASN A 580 28.26 25.57 3.92
C ASN A 580 27.64 26.85 4.48
N PHE A 581 28.10 28.02 4.02
CA PHE A 581 27.40 29.27 4.26
C PHE A 581 26.13 29.24 3.40
N HIS A 582 24.97 29.35 4.05
CA HIS A 582 23.66 29.39 3.40
C HIS A 582 23.29 30.82 3.01
#